data_AF-A0A6P0VQ71-F1
#
_entry.id   AF-A0A6P0VQ71-F1
#
_cell.length_a   1.000
_cell.length_b   1.000
_cell.length_c   1.000
_cell.angle_alpha   90.00
_cell.angle_beta   90.00
_cell.angle_gamma   90.00
#
_symmetry.space_group_name_H-M   'P 1'
#
loop_
_entity.id
_entity.type
_entity.pdbx_description
1 polymer ?
#
loop_
_entity_poly.entity_id
_entity_poly.type
_entity_poly.pdbx_seq_one_letter_code
_entity_poly.pdbx_strand_id
1 'polypeptide(L)'
;VILLERPIRVGDFVNVGDFVGTVERIGSRSTEIRTLDQVTIIIPNSHFLEKEVVNWNHGDPVSRLHLSVGVAYGSNIKKVRSAILEAVVHHPDVLGHPQPEVRFMGFGDNSLNFELLVWMCDPPHQFKLKSDLYYRIEASLRRYGIEIPFPQRDLNVRSPQLEEALTTWSKQKSPPKQLYYPDGISLIKSSEPIDDEELLPDDLIPTEQQSLLERVDRDALIKQMRGEGGLEITDRKYRLKFYRNCFVGFEAVKWLMKTQKATQAEAIRLGQMLVEQKIIHHVEDQHSFKDGYLFYRFYQDEEGGIKN
;
A
#
# COMPACT_ATOMS: atom_id res chain seq x y z
N VAL A 1 38.27 -4.69 37.70
CA VAL A 1 37.10 -4.73 38.60
C VAL A 1 35.82 -4.75 37.76
N ILE A 2 35.62 -5.80 36.95
CA ILE A 2 34.36 -6.07 36.19
C ILE A 2 33.65 -7.32 36.76
N LEU A 3 34.35 -8.11 37.57
CA LEU A 3 33.85 -9.35 38.17
C LEU A 3 32.78 -9.14 39.25
N LEU A 4 32.61 -7.92 39.78
CA LEU A 4 31.71 -7.66 40.90
C LEU A 4 30.35 -7.07 40.49
N GLU A 5 30.22 -6.43 39.31
CA GLU A 5 28.97 -5.75 38.91
C GLU A 5 28.21 -6.41 37.76
N ARG A 6 28.83 -7.35 37.01
CA ARG A 6 28.22 -8.16 35.91
C ARG A 6 27.09 -7.47 35.10
N PRO A 7 27.37 -6.37 34.37
CA PRO A 7 26.36 -5.70 33.54
C PRO A 7 25.90 -6.54 32.33
N ILE A 8 26.65 -7.58 31.96
CA ILE A 8 26.37 -8.49 30.85
C ILE A 8 26.59 -9.95 31.27
N ARG A 9 25.76 -10.84 30.74
CA ARG A 9 25.83 -12.29 30.94
C ARG A 9 25.89 -13.01 29.60
N VAL A 10 26.38 -14.25 29.62
CA VAL A 10 26.30 -15.12 28.45
C VAL A 10 24.83 -15.38 28.12
N GLY A 11 24.47 -15.19 26.84
CA GLY A 11 23.09 -15.25 26.34
C GLY A 11 22.40 -13.89 26.20
N ASP A 12 22.96 -12.82 26.78
CA ASP A 12 22.37 -11.49 26.66
C ASP A 12 22.49 -10.96 25.22
N PHE A 13 21.43 -10.33 24.71
CA PHE A 13 21.48 -9.57 23.47
C PHE A 13 21.89 -8.13 23.76
N VAL A 14 23.05 -7.73 23.25
CA VAL A 14 23.68 -6.45 23.59
C VAL A 14 24.04 -5.65 22.34
N ASN A 15 24.07 -4.33 22.51
CA ASN A 15 24.65 -3.39 21.58
C ASN A 15 25.82 -2.67 22.28
N VAL A 16 27.01 -2.76 21.68
CA VAL A 16 28.27 -2.16 22.17
C VAL A 16 28.90 -1.36 21.04
N GLY A 17 28.71 -0.03 21.08
CA GLY A 17 29.13 0.84 19.99
C GLY A 17 28.36 0.54 18.69
N ASP A 18 29.06 0.05 17.67
CA ASP A 18 28.46 -0.28 16.36
C ASP A 18 28.09 -1.76 16.24
N PHE A 19 28.42 -2.58 17.25
CA PHE A 19 28.26 -4.01 17.20
C PHE A 19 27.01 -4.44 17.97
N VAL A 20 26.17 -5.24 17.33
CA VAL A 20 24.94 -5.79 17.90
C VAL A 20 24.97 -7.31 17.79
N GLY A 21 24.69 -8.01 18.90
CA GLY A 21 24.62 -9.46 18.89
C GLY A 21 24.43 -10.09 20.26
N THR A 22 24.45 -11.41 20.29
CA THR A 22 24.32 -12.20 21.51
C THR A 22 25.68 -12.55 22.09
N VAL A 23 25.86 -12.34 23.40
CA VAL A 23 27.09 -12.73 24.10
C VAL A 23 27.21 -14.25 24.16
N GLU A 24 28.22 -14.83 23.52
CA GLU A 24 28.47 -16.28 23.54
C GLU A 24 29.41 -16.69 24.67
N ARG A 25 30.46 -15.90 24.93
CA ARG A 25 31.47 -16.22 25.92
C ARG A 25 32.09 -14.96 26.51
N ILE A 26 32.27 -14.95 27.82
CA ILE A 26 32.99 -13.88 28.53
C ILE A 26 34.30 -14.47 29.06
N GLY A 27 35.42 -14.05 28.48
CA GLY A 27 36.77 -14.41 28.92
C GLY A 27 37.34 -13.40 29.92
N SER A 28 38.57 -13.66 30.38
CA SER A 28 39.25 -12.78 31.34
C SER A 28 39.62 -11.41 30.76
N ARG A 29 39.90 -11.34 29.45
CA ARG A 29 40.34 -10.12 28.75
C ARG A 29 39.40 -9.64 27.65
N SER A 30 38.59 -10.53 27.08
CA SER A 30 37.70 -10.24 25.97
C SER A 30 36.40 -11.00 26.09
N THR A 31 35.37 -10.46 25.44
CA THR A 31 34.04 -11.04 25.31
C THR A 31 33.76 -11.34 23.84
N GLU A 32 33.19 -12.49 23.57
CA GLU A 32 32.79 -12.95 22.23
C GLU A 32 31.30 -12.73 22.05
N ILE A 33 30.94 -12.00 20.99
CA ILE A 33 29.57 -11.67 20.62
C ILE A 33 29.30 -12.24 19.23
N ARG A 34 28.23 -13.01 19.07
CA ARG A 34 27.76 -13.47 17.76
C ARG A 34 26.71 -12.50 17.22
N THR A 35 26.98 -11.90 16.06
CA THR A 35 26.04 -11.03 15.37
C THR A 35 24.90 -11.81 14.73
N LEU A 36 23.89 -11.08 14.25
CA LEU A 36 22.77 -11.65 13.50
C LEU A 36 23.21 -12.33 12.18
N ASP A 37 24.33 -11.87 11.61
CA ASP A 37 24.94 -12.45 10.41
C ASP A 37 25.82 -13.69 10.71
N GLN A 38 25.73 -14.23 11.93
CA GLN A 38 26.50 -15.38 12.41
C GLN A 38 28.03 -15.16 12.42
N VAL A 39 28.46 -13.91 12.54
CA VAL A 39 29.88 -13.54 12.68
C VAL A 39 30.22 -13.37 14.16
N THR A 40 31.32 -13.96 14.60
CA THR A 40 31.84 -13.78 15.97
C THR A 40 32.77 -12.56 16.04
N ILE A 41 32.43 -11.63 16.91
CA ILE A 41 33.19 -10.41 17.20
C ILE A 41 33.83 -10.56 18.58
N ILE A 42 35.14 -10.31 18.66
CA ILE A 42 35.92 -10.37 19.90
C ILE A 42 36.16 -8.94 20.39
N ILE A 43 35.53 -8.55 21.49
CA ILE A 43 35.62 -7.21 22.06
C ILE A 43 36.45 -7.25 23.35
N PRO A 44 37.51 -6.42 23.51
CA PRO A 44 38.24 -6.30 24.77
C PRO A 44 37.32 -5.85 25.91
N ASN A 45 37.46 -6.44 27.11
CA ASN A 45 36.59 -6.15 28.24
C ASN A 45 36.64 -4.66 28.67
N SER A 46 37.74 -3.95 28.39
CA SER A 46 37.86 -2.50 28.64
C SER A 46 36.86 -1.67 27.84
N HIS A 47 36.45 -2.11 26.64
CA HIS A 47 35.46 -1.39 25.83
C HIS A 47 34.10 -1.31 26.51
N PHE A 48 33.72 -2.29 27.34
CA PHE A 48 32.46 -2.27 28.08
C PHE A 48 32.49 -1.32 29.29
N LEU A 49 33.68 -0.86 29.70
CA LEU A 49 33.83 0.18 30.73
C LEU A 49 33.92 1.57 30.11
N GLU A 50 34.45 1.68 28.89
CA GLU A 50 34.70 2.94 28.21
C GLU A 50 33.50 3.40 27.35
N LYS A 51 32.73 2.48 26.79
CA LYS A 51 31.60 2.77 25.90
C LYS A 51 30.27 2.44 26.57
N GLU A 52 29.22 3.16 26.17
CA GLU A 52 27.85 2.82 26.53
C GLU A 52 27.47 1.44 25.97
N VAL A 53 26.74 0.66 26.77
CA VAL A 53 26.27 -0.69 26.44
C VAL A 53 24.77 -0.73 26.63
N VAL A 54 24.03 -1.10 25.59
CA VAL A 54 22.59 -1.37 25.68
C VAL A 54 22.40 -2.87 25.82
N ASN A 55 21.86 -3.32 26.94
CA ASN A 55 21.52 -4.73 27.17
C ASN A 55 20.00 -4.89 27.19
N TRP A 56 19.48 -5.59 26.18
CA TRP A 56 18.03 -5.74 25.96
C TRP A 56 17.38 -6.80 26.86
N ASN A 57 18.18 -7.66 27.48
CA ASN A 57 17.71 -8.78 28.30
C ASN A 57 18.18 -8.66 29.76
N HIS A 58 18.63 -7.47 30.18
CA HIS A 58 19.17 -7.29 31.52
C HIS A 58 18.07 -7.36 32.58
N GLY A 59 17.97 -8.52 33.25
CA GLY A 59 17.04 -8.74 34.37
C GLY A 59 15.63 -9.16 33.96
N ASP A 60 15.09 -8.60 32.87
CA ASP A 60 13.78 -8.97 32.31
C ASP A 60 13.93 -9.27 30.79
N PRO A 61 13.44 -10.41 30.28
CA PRO A 61 13.43 -10.70 28.85
C PRO A 61 12.50 -9.78 28.04
N VAL A 62 11.61 -9.03 28.70
CA VAL A 62 10.66 -8.14 28.04
C VAL A 62 11.34 -6.86 27.57
N SER A 63 11.36 -6.66 26.25
CA SER A 63 11.86 -5.45 25.58
C SER A 63 10.71 -4.69 24.92
N ARG A 64 10.78 -3.35 24.96
CA ARG A 64 9.85 -2.48 24.24
C ARG A 64 10.46 -2.01 22.93
N LEU A 65 9.75 -2.21 21.82
CA LEU A 65 10.11 -1.68 20.51
C LEU A 65 9.33 -0.41 20.19
N HIS A 66 10.00 0.46 19.43
CA HIS A 66 9.49 1.73 18.95
C HIS A 66 9.43 1.70 17.42
N LEU A 67 8.23 1.91 16.87
CA LEU A 67 7.97 1.95 15.43
C LEU A 67 7.38 3.31 15.06
N SER A 68 8.07 4.04 14.20
CA SER A 68 7.63 5.36 13.73
C SER A 68 6.78 5.21 12.48
N VAL A 69 5.60 5.83 12.47
CA VAL A 69 4.64 5.77 11.36
C VAL A 69 4.20 7.18 11.00
N GLY A 70 4.37 7.57 9.74
CA GLY A 70 3.92 8.86 9.20
C GLY A 70 2.69 8.69 8.32
N VAL A 71 1.67 9.53 8.49
CA VAL A 71 0.47 9.56 7.64
C VAL A 71 0.20 10.98 7.11
N ALA A 72 -0.59 11.11 6.03
CA ALA A 72 -0.88 12.42 5.45
C ALA A 72 -1.71 13.30 6.40
N TYR A 73 -1.53 14.63 6.35
CA TYR A 73 -2.22 15.61 7.21
C TYR A 73 -3.75 15.56 7.16
N GLY A 74 -4.33 15.17 6.02
CA GLY A 74 -5.78 15.00 5.87
C GLY A 74 -6.36 13.77 6.56
N SER A 75 -5.52 12.92 7.17
CA SER A 75 -5.95 11.65 7.75
C SER A 75 -6.66 11.84 9.10
N ASN A 76 -7.72 11.07 9.33
CA ASN A 76 -8.40 11.07 10.63
C ASN A 76 -7.55 10.34 11.68
N ILE A 77 -7.03 11.10 12.66
CA ILE A 77 -6.15 10.62 13.74
C ILE A 77 -6.73 9.42 14.50
N LYS A 78 -8.04 9.42 14.76
CA LYS A 78 -8.70 8.31 15.48
C LYS A 78 -8.71 7.04 14.64
N LYS A 79 -8.99 7.15 13.33
CA LYS A 79 -8.95 6.00 12.41
C LYS A 79 -7.53 5.46 12.27
N VAL A 80 -6.53 6.34 12.18
CA VAL A 80 -5.11 5.96 12.11
C VAL A 80 -4.70 5.14 13.34
N ARG A 81 -5.04 5.64 14.54
CA ARG A 81 -4.78 4.91 15.79
C ARG A 81 -5.39 3.51 15.79
N SER A 82 -6.67 3.39 15.41
CA SER A 82 -7.34 2.09 15.33
C SER A 82 -6.70 1.17 14.31
N ALA A 83 -6.36 1.67 13.12
CA ALA A 83 -5.72 0.89 12.07
C ALA A 83 -4.35 0.34 12.49
N ILE A 84 -3.54 1.17 13.15
CA ILE A 84 -2.21 0.76 13.66
C ILE A 84 -2.37 -0.29 14.77
N LEU A 85 -3.28 -0.08 15.73
CA LEU A 85 -3.51 -1.06 16.80
C LEU A 85 -4.02 -2.41 16.24
N GLU A 86 -4.96 -2.37 15.30
CA GLU A 86 -5.50 -3.59 14.68
C GLU A 86 -4.41 -4.44 14.03
N ALA A 87 -3.41 -3.80 13.40
CA ALA A 87 -2.30 -4.49 12.75
C ALA A 87 -1.45 -5.34 13.75
N VAL A 88 -1.48 -4.97 15.03
CA VAL A 88 -0.61 -5.51 16.08
C VAL A 88 -1.31 -6.54 16.95
N VAL A 89 -2.63 -6.39 17.19
CA VAL A 89 -3.42 -7.12 18.21
C VAL A 89 -3.45 -8.66 18.04
N HIS A 90 -2.91 -9.22 16.96
CA HIS A 90 -2.83 -10.68 16.76
C HIS A 90 -1.46 -11.15 16.27
N HIS A 91 -0.40 -10.38 16.52
CA HIS A 91 0.95 -10.80 16.15
C HIS A 91 1.53 -11.75 17.22
N PRO A 92 2.02 -12.96 16.86
CA PRO A 92 2.46 -13.97 17.83
C PRO A 92 3.63 -13.52 18.69
N ASP A 93 4.56 -12.73 18.12
CA ASP A 93 5.76 -12.26 18.84
C ASP A 93 5.53 -10.95 19.62
N VAL A 94 4.29 -10.43 19.65
CA VAL A 94 3.92 -9.25 20.43
C VAL A 94 3.18 -9.70 21.67
N LEU A 95 3.61 -9.21 22.83
CA LEU A 95 2.96 -9.47 24.10
C LEU A 95 1.62 -8.73 24.16
N GLY A 96 0.57 -9.44 24.62
CA GLY A 96 -0.72 -8.82 24.93
C GLY A 96 -0.70 -8.05 26.25
N HIS A 97 0.24 -8.37 27.15
CA HIS A 97 0.48 -7.67 28.41
C HIS A 97 2.00 -7.51 28.63
N PRO A 98 2.53 -6.28 28.70
CA PRO A 98 1.86 -4.98 28.57
C PRO A 98 1.20 -4.78 27.18
N GLN A 99 0.09 -4.03 27.14
CA GLN A 99 -0.65 -3.82 25.89
C GLN A 99 0.09 -2.86 24.96
N PRO A 100 0.07 -3.11 23.63
CA PRO A 100 0.55 -2.17 22.63
C PRO A 100 -0.10 -0.79 22.76
N GLU A 101 0.67 0.26 22.57
CA GLU A 101 0.21 1.65 22.67
C GLU A 101 0.59 2.41 21.39
N VAL A 102 -0.30 3.27 20.92
CA VAL A 102 -0.02 4.20 19.82
C VAL A 102 -0.09 5.62 20.35
N ARG A 103 1.02 6.35 20.18
CA ARG A 103 1.18 7.74 20.58
C ARG A 103 1.20 8.64 19.36
N PHE A 104 0.54 9.79 19.46
CA PHE A 104 0.70 10.86 18.50
C PHE A 104 1.87 11.74 18.95
N MET A 105 2.93 11.77 18.16
CA MET A 105 4.17 12.48 18.50
C MET A 105 4.11 13.95 18.12
N GLY A 106 3.32 14.29 17.10
CA GLY A 106 3.14 15.65 16.64
C GLY A 106 3.08 15.75 15.12
N PHE A 107 3.29 16.97 14.63
CA PHE A 107 3.29 17.33 13.22
C PHE A 107 4.73 17.38 12.72
N GLY A 108 5.07 16.56 11.72
CA GLY A 108 6.38 16.55 11.06
C GLY A 108 6.47 17.59 9.93
N ASP A 109 7.44 17.47 9.03
CA ASP A 109 7.52 18.40 7.89
C ASP A 109 6.50 18.07 6.79
N ASN A 110 6.19 16.78 6.63
CA ASN A 110 5.32 16.27 5.55
C ASN A 110 4.31 15.22 6.04
N SER A 111 4.22 14.99 7.35
CA SER A 111 3.43 13.89 7.91
C SER A 111 2.94 14.17 9.33
N LEU A 112 1.81 13.57 9.69
CA LEU A 112 1.42 13.36 11.07
C LEU A 112 2.21 12.17 11.62
N ASN A 113 3.00 12.41 12.68
CA ASN A 113 3.92 11.41 13.22
C ASN A 113 3.27 10.65 14.37
N PHE A 114 3.25 9.33 14.23
CA PHE A 114 2.80 8.39 15.24
C PHE A 114 3.95 7.49 15.67
N GLU A 115 3.92 7.07 16.93
CA GLU A 115 4.83 6.06 17.46
C GLU A 115 4.01 4.90 18.01
N LEU A 116 4.25 3.71 17.47
CA LEU A 116 3.74 2.46 17.99
C LEU A 116 4.76 1.87 18.96
N LEU A 117 4.28 1.56 20.16
CA LEU A 117 5.01 0.90 21.23
C LEU A 117 4.49 -0.53 21.36
N VAL A 118 5.39 -1.50 21.22
CA VAL A 118 5.07 -2.93 21.38
C VAL A 118 6.07 -3.58 22.32
N TRP A 119 5.63 -4.59 23.05
CA TRP A 119 6.47 -5.36 23.95
C TRP A 119 6.69 -6.76 23.37
N MET A 120 7.91 -7.28 23.51
CA MET A 120 8.32 -8.60 23.03
C MET A 120 9.23 -9.29 24.05
N CYS A 121 9.35 -10.62 24.00
CA CYS A 121 10.20 -11.40 24.91
C CYS A 121 11.47 -11.96 24.27
N ASP A 122 11.72 -11.69 22.98
CA ASP A 122 12.83 -12.27 22.20
C ASP A 122 13.64 -11.20 21.43
N PRO A 123 14.49 -10.42 22.11
CA PRO A 123 15.18 -9.28 21.52
C PRO A 123 16.03 -9.55 20.27
N PRO A 124 16.71 -10.71 20.10
CA PRO A 124 17.36 -11.06 18.83
C PRO A 124 16.42 -11.00 17.61
N HIS A 125 15.14 -11.31 17.78
CA HIS A 125 14.13 -11.31 16.71
C HIS A 125 13.51 -9.94 16.45
N GLN A 126 13.92 -8.89 17.17
CA GLN A 126 13.31 -7.56 17.09
C GLN A 126 13.30 -6.97 15.68
N PHE A 127 14.35 -7.19 14.88
CA PHE A 127 14.46 -6.65 13.53
C PHE A 127 13.45 -7.30 12.58
N LYS A 128 13.28 -8.62 12.69
CA LYS A 128 12.29 -9.38 11.93
C LYS A 128 10.88 -8.97 12.32
N LEU A 129 10.62 -8.86 13.63
CA LEU A 129 9.34 -8.40 14.15
C LEU A 129 9.01 -6.98 13.65
N LYS A 130 9.96 -6.05 13.75
CA LYS A 130 9.77 -4.67 13.30
C LYS A 130 9.39 -4.61 11.82
N SER A 131 10.06 -5.43 10.98
CA SER A 131 9.75 -5.54 9.56
C SER A 131 8.33 -6.07 9.32
N ASP A 132 7.93 -7.17 9.98
CA ASP A 132 6.57 -7.74 9.82
C ASP A 132 5.49 -6.75 10.26
N LEU A 133 5.71 -6.07 11.39
CA LEU A 133 4.80 -5.04 11.88
C LEU A 133 4.64 -3.89 10.89
N TYR A 134 5.72 -3.41 10.25
CA TYR A 134 5.60 -2.39 9.21
C TYR A 134 4.76 -2.86 8.02
N TYR A 135 4.94 -4.10 7.54
CA TYR A 135 4.10 -4.64 6.47
C TYR A 135 2.62 -4.72 6.86
N ARG A 136 2.33 -5.13 8.09
CA ARG A 136 0.96 -5.20 8.60
C ARG A 136 0.34 -3.81 8.78
N ILE A 137 1.12 -2.86 9.30
CA ILE A 137 0.66 -1.47 9.47
C ILE A 137 0.34 -0.88 8.11
N GLU A 138 1.22 -1.03 7.12
CA GLU A 138 0.99 -0.58 5.74
C GLU A 138 -0.31 -1.16 5.18
N ALA A 139 -0.48 -2.49 5.27
CA ALA A 139 -1.69 -3.15 4.80
C ALA A 139 -2.95 -2.68 5.55
N SER A 140 -2.86 -2.43 6.85
CA SER A 140 -3.97 -1.92 7.66
C SER A 140 -4.32 -0.49 7.26
N LEU A 141 -3.35 0.41 7.15
CA LEU A 141 -3.56 1.79 6.70
C LEU A 141 -4.23 1.82 5.32
N ARG A 142 -3.77 0.99 4.38
CA ARG A 142 -4.39 0.84 3.06
C ARG A 142 -5.86 0.39 3.14
N ARG A 143 -6.20 -0.58 4.00
CA ARG A 143 -7.60 -1.03 4.19
C ARG A 143 -8.51 0.07 4.73
N TYR A 144 -7.98 0.95 5.58
CA TYR A 144 -8.72 2.09 6.13
C TYR A 144 -8.76 3.31 5.19
N GLY A 145 -8.14 3.22 3.99
CA GLY A 145 -8.07 4.32 3.03
C GLY A 145 -7.21 5.48 3.52
N ILE A 146 -6.20 5.20 4.35
CA ILE A 146 -5.28 6.21 4.87
C ILE A 146 -4.09 6.31 3.92
N GLU A 147 -3.89 7.51 3.36
CA GLU A 147 -2.78 7.78 2.46
C GLU A 147 -1.46 7.94 3.23
N ILE A 148 -0.42 7.29 2.71
CA ILE A 148 0.95 7.46 3.17
C ILE A 148 1.53 8.67 2.43
N PRO A 149 2.06 9.67 3.15
CA PRO A 149 2.48 10.92 2.54
C PRO A 149 3.74 10.68 1.71
N PHE A 150 3.71 11.16 0.47
CA PHE A 150 4.92 11.41 -0.29
C PHE A 150 5.45 12.79 0.10
N PRO A 151 6.78 13.02 0.08
CA PRO A 151 7.33 14.34 0.35
C PRO A 151 6.73 15.36 -0.62
N GLN A 152 6.00 16.34 -0.09
CA GLN A 152 5.42 17.43 -0.86
C GLN A 152 6.40 18.61 -0.86
N ARG A 153 6.51 19.31 -1.98
CA ARG A 153 7.30 20.54 -2.09
C ARG A 153 6.44 21.62 -2.71
N ASP A 154 6.15 22.64 -1.92
CA ASP A 154 5.49 23.84 -2.42
C ASP A 154 6.52 24.75 -3.09
N LEU A 155 6.40 24.90 -4.40
CA LEU A 155 7.21 25.83 -5.19
C LEU A 155 6.47 27.18 -5.30
N ASN A 156 6.85 28.13 -4.45
CA ASN A 156 6.41 29.51 -4.59
C ASN A 156 7.31 30.25 -5.59
N VAL A 157 6.98 30.17 -6.88
CA VAL A 157 7.74 30.84 -7.94
C VAL A 157 7.36 32.33 -7.98
N ARG A 158 8.26 33.19 -7.47
CA ARG A 158 8.14 34.65 -7.58
C ARG A 158 9.10 35.15 -8.65
N SER A 159 8.60 35.40 -9.84
CA SER A 159 9.34 36.09 -10.92
C SER A 159 8.56 37.35 -11.32
N PRO A 160 9.18 38.54 -11.28
CA PRO A 160 8.55 39.77 -11.77
C PRO A 160 8.11 39.63 -13.23
N GLN A 161 8.91 38.95 -14.06
CA GLN A 161 8.59 38.70 -15.47
C GLN A 161 7.39 37.76 -15.64
N LEU A 162 7.20 36.81 -14.72
CA LEU A 162 6.06 35.89 -14.75
C LEU A 162 4.77 36.60 -14.35
N GLU A 163 4.78 37.47 -13.34
CA GLU A 163 3.61 38.28 -12.97
C GLU A 163 3.23 39.27 -14.06
N GLU A 164 4.23 39.89 -14.72
CA GLU A 164 4.03 40.75 -15.88
C GLU A 164 3.49 39.97 -17.08
N ALA A 165 4.02 38.78 -17.35
CA ALA A 165 3.52 37.89 -18.41
C ALA A 165 2.09 37.39 -18.14
N LEU A 166 1.78 37.01 -16.90
CA LEU A 166 0.45 36.54 -16.48
C LEU A 166 -0.59 37.67 -16.53
N THR A 167 -0.23 38.88 -16.11
CA THR A 167 -1.11 40.05 -16.25
C THR A 167 -1.26 40.50 -17.69
N THR A 168 -0.24 40.31 -18.53
CA THR A 168 -0.32 40.57 -19.98
C THR A 168 -1.22 39.54 -20.68
N TRP A 169 -1.11 38.27 -20.33
CA TRP A 169 -2.00 37.19 -20.79
C TRP A 169 -3.44 37.35 -20.30
N SER A 170 -3.67 37.71 -19.03
CA SER A 170 -5.03 37.88 -18.50
C SER A 170 -5.75 39.11 -19.06
N LYS A 171 -5.00 40.10 -19.58
CA LYS A 171 -5.54 41.32 -20.21
C LYS A 171 -5.78 41.17 -21.70
N GLN A 172 -5.28 40.11 -22.34
CA GLN A 172 -5.67 39.76 -23.70
C GLN A 172 -7.09 39.16 -23.69
N LYS A 173 -8.09 39.99 -24.06
CA LYS A 173 -9.36 39.47 -24.59
C LYS A 173 -9.04 38.64 -25.84
N SER A 174 -9.19 37.32 -25.79
CA SER A 174 -9.15 36.49 -27.02
C SER A 174 -10.40 36.77 -27.90
N PRO A 175 -10.41 36.51 -29.22
CA PRO A 175 -9.32 36.35 -30.23
C PRO A 175 -9.68 37.08 -31.59
N PRO A 176 -8.93 36.99 -32.73
CA PRO A 176 -9.09 35.86 -33.67
C PRO A 176 -7.88 35.52 -34.60
N LYS A 177 -7.69 34.24 -34.91
CA LYS A 177 -7.75 33.66 -36.27
C LYS A 177 -7.41 32.18 -36.20
N GLN A 178 -8.43 31.35 -36.40
CA GLN A 178 -8.38 29.99 -36.93
C GLN A 178 -7.14 29.19 -36.48
N LEU A 179 -7.28 28.48 -35.35
CA LEU A 179 -6.43 27.33 -35.08
C LEU A 179 -6.48 26.43 -36.33
N TYR A 180 -5.31 26.18 -36.92
CA TYR A 180 -5.18 25.19 -37.98
C TYR A 180 -5.56 23.84 -37.39
N TYR A 181 -6.73 23.34 -37.76
CA TYR A 181 -7.09 21.95 -37.58
C TYR A 181 -6.59 21.21 -38.82
N PRO A 182 -5.72 20.20 -38.69
CA PRO A 182 -5.55 19.22 -39.75
C PRO A 182 -6.94 18.64 -40.05
N ASP A 183 -7.31 18.58 -41.32
CA ASP A 183 -8.67 18.28 -41.77
C ASP A 183 -9.31 17.12 -40.98
N GLY A 184 -10.44 17.39 -40.32
CA GLY A 184 -11.23 16.35 -39.65
C GLY A 184 -12.08 16.76 -38.44
N ILE A 185 -11.93 17.97 -37.89
CA ILE A 185 -12.73 18.40 -36.72
C ILE A 185 -13.46 19.70 -37.02
N SER A 186 -14.75 19.59 -37.33
CA SER A 186 -15.68 20.71 -37.48
C SER A 186 -16.30 21.09 -36.14
N LEU A 187 -16.09 22.34 -35.71
CA LEU A 187 -16.75 22.94 -34.55
C LEU A 187 -18.24 23.14 -34.84
N ILE A 188 -19.10 22.44 -34.09
CA ILE A 188 -20.53 22.75 -33.99
C ILE A 188 -20.63 24.12 -33.29
N LYS A 189 -21.29 25.09 -33.93
CA LYS A 189 -21.57 26.42 -33.35
C LYS A 189 -22.68 26.29 -32.33
N SER A 190 -22.46 26.72 -31.09
CA SER A 190 -23.54 27.10 -30.18
C SER A 190 -23.34 28.54 -29.72
N SER A 191 -24.26 29.39 -30.16
CA SER A 191 -24.38 30.78 -29.77
C SER A 191 -25.86 31.03 -29.50
N GLU A 192 -26.33 30.73 -28.31
CA GLU A 192 -27.51 31.36 -27.72
C GLU A 192 -27.21 31.64 -26.23
N PRO A 193 -27.67 32.80 -25.69
CA PRO A 193 -27.43 33.16 -24.29
C PRO A 193 -28.35 32.35 -23.38
N ILE A 194 -27.81 31.84 -22.28
CA ILE A 194 -28.59 31.18 -21.23
C ILE A 194 -28.88 32.24 -20.16
N ASP A 195 -30.17 32.51 -19.94
CA ASP A 195 -30.69 33.46 -18.96
C ASP A 195 -30.47 32.96 -17.50
N ASP A 196 -30.21 33.91 -16.60
CA ASP A 196 -30.10 33.72 -15.16
C ASP A 196 -31.49 33.46 -14.51
N GLU A 197 -32.05 32.25 -14.64
CA GLU A 197 -33.05 31.67 -13.71
C GLU A 197 -33.56 30.31 -14.24
N GLU A 198 -32.88 29.20 -13.91
CA GLU A 198 -33.55 27.91 -13.83
C GLU A 198 -32.79 26.97 -12.89
N LEU A 199 -33.53 26.41 -11.93
CA LEU A 199 -33.07 25.54 -10.85
C LEU A 199 -32.20 24.39 -11.36
N LEU A 200 -31.00 24.21 -10.80
CA LEU A 200 -30.18 23.02 -11.02
C LEU A 200 -30.93 21.76 -10.56
N PRO A 201 -31.20 20.77 -11.42
CA PRO A 201 -31.36 19.38 -10.99
C PRO A 201 -29.96 18.79 -10.78
N ASP A 202 -29.82 18.03 -9.70
CA ASP A 202 -28.58 17.46 -9.14
C ASP A 202 -27.85 16.41 -10.01
N ASP A 203 -28.15 16.29 -11.30
CA ASP A 203 -27.69 15.18 -12.13
C ASP A 203 -27.22 15.64 -13.52
N LEU A 204 -26.00 15.22 -13.88
CA LEU A 204 -25.42 15.05 -15.24
C LEU A 204 -24.21 15.93 -15.60
N ILE A 205 -23.00 15.38 -15.37
CA ILE A 205 -21.90 15.47 -16.35
C ILE A 205 -21.18 14.12 -16.44
N PRO A 206 -21.36 13.36 -17.54
CA PRO A 206 -20.37 12.36 -17.94
C PRO A 206 -20.04 12.47 -19.43
N THR A 207 -18.82 12.88 -19.86
CA THR A 207 -18.42 12.68 -21.28
C THR A 207 -16.92 12.86 -21.60
N GLU A 208 -16.16 11.81 -21.34
CA GLU A 208 -15.00 11.35 -22.16
C GLU A 208 -14.92 9.81 -22.05
N GLN A 209 -15.24 9.34 -20.85
CA GLN A 209 -15.29 7.96 -20.40
C GLN A 209 -16.31 7.04 -21.10
N GLN A 210 -17.35 7.58 -21.74
CA GLN A 210 -18.38 6.82 -22.46
C GLN A 210 -17.94 6.40 -23.88
N SER A 211 -17.00 7.11 -24.51
CA SER A 211 -16.58 6.86 -25.90
C SER A 211 -15.81 5.54 -26.11
N LEU A 212 -15.20 4.99 -25.05
CA LEU A 212 -14.52 3.69 -25.08
C LEU A 212 -15.48 2.50 -24.86
N LEU A 213 -16.60 2.74 -24.18
CA LEU A 213 -17.58 1.70 -23.83
C LEU A 213 -18.44 1.25 -25.02
N GLU A 214 -18.55 2.08 -26.07
CA GLU A 214 -19.38 1.78 -27.25
C GLU A 214 -18.64 1.00 -28.35
N ARG A 215 -17.32 0.81 -28.25
CA ARG A 215 -16.51 0.19 -29.30
C ARG A 215 -16.42 -1.33 -29.23
N VAL A 216 -16.84 -1.94 -28.13
CA VAL A 216 -16.68 -3.39 -27.90
C VAL A 216 -18.04 -4.07 -27.91
N ASP A 217 -18.27 -4.92 -28.91
CA ASP A 217 -19.44 -5.80 -28.96
C ASP A 217 -19.35 -6.84 -27.83
N ARG A 218 -20.23 -6.69 -26.84
CA ARG A 218 -20.19 -7.42 -25.55
C ARG A 218 -20.40 -8.91 -25.72
N ASP A 219 -21.39 -9.31 -26.52
CA ASP A 219 -21.72 -10.74 -26.69
C ASP A 219 -20.62 -11.45 -27.50
N ALA A 220 -20.04 -10.76 -28.47
CA ALA A 220 -18.87 -11.23 -29.20
C ALA A 220 -17.65 -11.40 -28.28
N LEU A 221 -17.41 -10.45 -27.36
CA LEU A 221 -16.32 -10.51 -26.39
C LEU A 221 -16.43 -11.74 -25.48
N ILE A 222 -17.60 -11.99 -24.90
CA ILE A 222 -17.83 -13.14 -23.99
C ILE A 222 -17.60 -14.45 -24.72
N LYS A 223 -18.09 -14.56 -25.96
CA LYS A 223 -17.88 -15.75 -26.80
C LYS A 223 -16.40 -15.96 -27.12
N GLN A 224 -15.64 -14.89 -27.35
CA GLN A 224 -14.20 -14.95 -27.56
C GLN A 224 -13.43 -15.33 -26.29
N MET A 225 -13.84 -14.80 -25.13
CA MET A 225 -13.21 -15.13 -23.84
C MET A 225 -13.32 -16.63 -23.51
N ARG A 226 -14.41 -17.28 -23.93
CA ARG A 226 -14.64 -18.72 -23.73
C ARG A 226 -14.26 -19.60 -24.92
N GLY A 227 -13.90 -18.99 -26.05
CA GLY A 227 -13.63 -19.67 -27.31
C GLY A 227 -12.20 -20.19 -27.44
N GLU A 228 -11.88 -20.75 -28.60
CA GLU A 228 -10.53 -21.24 -28.93
C GLU A 228 -9.54 -20.06 -28.99
N GLY A 229 -8.52 -20.08 -28.12
CA GLY A 229 -7.61 -18.93 -27.91
C GLY A 229 -8.09 -17.87 -26.91
N GLY A 230 -9.15 -18.18 -26.16
CA GLY A 230 -9.69 -17.39 -25.04
C GLY A 230 -8.90 -17.54 -23.74
N LEU A 231 -9.60 -17.40 -22.60
CA LEU A 231 -9.05 -17.55 -21.27
C LEU A 231 -8.87 -19.03 -20.89
N GLU A 232 -7.82 -19.32 -20.11
CA GLU A 232 -7.58 -20.66 -19.58
C GLU A 232 -8.48 -20.93 -18.36
N ILE A 233 -9.66 -21.49 -18.62
CA ILE A 233 -10.65 -21.86 -17.61
C ILE A 233 -10.35 -23.28 -17.12
N THR A 234 -9.83 -23.42 -15.91
CA THR A 234 -9.43 -24.69 -15.31
C THR A 234 -9.72 -24.73 -13.81
N ASP A 235 -9.74 -25.95 -13.26
CA ASP A 235 -9.83 -26.18 -11.81
C ASP A 235 -8.48 -25.88 -11.14
N ARG A 236 -8.48 -25.04 -10.11
CA ARG A 236 -7.26 -24.64 -9.39
C ARG A 236 -7.40 -24.88 -7.88
N LYS A 237 -6.31 -25.33 -7.25
CA LYS A 237 -6.21 -25.50 -5.80
C LYS A 237 -5.33 -24.41 -5.20
N TYR A 238 -5.84 -23.69 -4.20
CA TYR A 238 -5.09 -22.63 -3.52
C TYR A 238 -5.40 -22.63 -2.02
N ARG A 239 -4.35 -22.56 -1.19
CA ARG A 239 -4.45 -22.60 0.29
C ARG A 239 -5.42 -23.68 0.80
N LEU A 240 -5.26 -24.91 0.31
CA LEU A 240 -6.08 -26.08 0.63
C LEU A 240 -7.55 -26.02 0.16
N LYS A 241 -8.01 -24.92 -0.43
CA LYS A 241 -9.34 -24.80 -1.07
C LYS A 241 -9.26 -25.15 -2.55
N PHE A 242 -10.35 -25.72 -3.08
CA PHE A 242 -10.46 -26.13 -4.47
C PHE A 242 -11.49 -25.25 -5.19
N TYR A 243 -11.09 -24.63 -6.29
CA TYR A 243 -11.94 -23.72 -7.07
C TYR A 243 -12.10 -24.27 -8.48
N ARG A 244 -13.34 -24.62 -8.82
CA ARG A 244 -13.69 -25.15 -10.15
C ARG A 244 -13.88 -24.05 -11.19
N ASN A 245 -13.63 -24.37 -12.46
CA ASN A 245 -13.95 -23.53 -13.62
C ASN A 245 -13.55 -22.05 -13.44
N CYS A 246 -12.32 -21.81 -13.01
CA CYS A 246 -11.84 -20.46 -12.74
C CYS A 246 -10.83 -20.01 -13.80
N PHE A 247 -10.60 -18.70 -13.88
CA PHE A 247 -9.50 -18.07 -14.63
C PHE A 247 -8.82 -17.02 -13.77
N VAL A 248 -7.59 -16.62 -14.12
CA VAL A 248 -6.80 -15.67 -13.32
C VAL A 248 -6.98 -14.24 -13.84
N GLY A 249 -7.16 -13.28 -12.94
CA GLY A 249 -7.36 -11.86 -13.27
C GLY A 249 -6.28 -11.27 -14.18
N PHE A 250 -5.00 -11.49 -13.88
CA PHE A 250 -3.90 -10.97 -14.70
C PHE A 250 -3.86 -11.59 -16.11
N GLU A 251 -4.26 -12.87 -16.26
CA GLU A 251 -4.33 -13.54 -17.56
C GLU A 251 -5.46 -12.96 -18.40
N ALA A 252 -6.60 -12.66 -17.75
CA ALA A 252 -7.71 -11.97 -18.39
C ALA A 252 -7.33 -10.54 -18.84
N VAL A 253 -6.57 -9.79 -18.04
CA VAL A 253 -6.07 -8.47 -18.43
C VAL A 253 -5.12 -8.58 -19.63
N LYS A 254 -4.15 -9.49 -19.59
CA LYS A 254 -3.22 -9.72 -20.72
C LYS A 254 -3.97 -10.09 -21.99
N TRP A 255 -4.99 -10.95 -21.88
CA TRP A 255 -5.81 -11.34 -23.01
C TRP A 255 -6.62 -10.16 -23.58
N LEU A 256 -7.26 -9.36 -22.72
CA LEU A 256 -8.03 -8.18 -23.12
C LEU A 256 -7.15 -7.14 -23.82
N MET A 257 -5.94 -6.88 -23.30
CA MET A 257 -4.97 -5.98 -23.93
C MET A 257 -4.59 -6.46 -25.35
N LYS A 258 -4.39 -7.78 -25.52
CA LYS A 258 -4.02 -8.36 -26.81
C LYS A 258 -5.18 -8.34 -27.81
N THR A 259 -6.38 -8.73 -27.39
CA THR A 259 -7.54 -8.91 -28.27
C THR A 259 -8.20 -7.58 -28.64
N GLN A 260 -8.31 -6.66 -27.68
CA GLN A 260 -8.98 -5.37 -27.87
C GLN A 260 -8.01 -4.21 -28.19
N LYS A 261 -6.70 -4.50 -28.28
CA LYS A 261 -5.63 -3.47 -28.37
C LYS A 261 -5.76 -2.39 -27.29
N ALA A 262 -6.25 -2.80 -26.12
CA ALA A 262 -6.53 -1.93 -25.00
C ALA A 262 -5.28 -1.71 -24.14
N THR A 263 -5.21 -0.57 -23.47
CA THR A 263 -4.25 -0.33 -22.38
C THR A 263 -4.60 -1.18 -21.16
N GLN A 264 -3.66 -1.34 -20.23
CA GLN A 264 -3.88 -2.08 -18.99
C GLN A 264 -5.05 -1.48 -18.17
N ALA A 265 -5.16 -0.15 -18.11
CA ALA A 265 -6.24 0.54 -17.42
C ALA A 265 -7.61 0.26 -18.06
N GLU A 266 -7.68 0.27 -19.39
CA GLU A 266 -8.90 -0.05 -20.15
C GLU A 266 -9.30 -1.52 -19.97
N ALA A 267 -8.34 -2.46 -19.97
CA ALA A 267 -8.60 -3.87 -19.74
C ALA A 267 -9.13 -4.15 -18.32
N ILE A 268 -8.60 -3.47 -17.30
CA ILE A 268 -9.14 -3.56 -15.92
C ILE A 268 -10.56 -3.01 -15.88
N ARG A 269 -10.83 -1.87 -16.53
CA ARG A 269 -12.16 -1.27 -16.58
C ARG A 269 -13.18 -2.15 -17.30
N LEU A 270 -12.79 -2.78 -18.42
CA LEU A 270 -13.62 -3.77 -19.11
C LEU A 270 -13.94 -4.95 -18.19
N GLY A 271 -12.96 -5.48 -17.46
CA GLY A 271 -13.21 -6.56 -16.51
C GLY A 271 -14.09 -6.13 -15.32
N GLN A 272 -13.97 -4.88 -14.84
CA GLN A 272 -14.87 -4.33 -13.81
C GLN A 272 -16.31 -4.25 -14.32
N MET A 273 -16.51 -3.79 -15.56
CA MET A 273 -17.82 -3.79 -16.22
C MET A 273 -18.39 -5.20 -16.34
N LEU A 274 -17.58 -6.21 -16.67
CA LEU A 274 -18.04 -7.61 -16.71
C LEU A 274 -18.47 -8.13 -15.33
N VAL A 275 -17.87 -7.63 -14.24
CA VAL A 275 -18.30 -7.93 -12.87
C VAL A 275 -19.60 -7.21 -12.52
N GLU A 276 -19.71 -5.91 -12.81
CA GLU A 276 -20.92 -5.10 -12.56
C GLU A 276 -22.14 -5.66 -13.30
N GLN A 277 -21.94 -6.16 -14.52
CA GLN A 277 -22.99 -6.77 -15.34
C GLN A 277 -23.30 -8.22 -14.97
N LYS A 278 -22.68 -8.76 -13.90
CA LYS A 278 -22.86 -10.14 -13.45
C LYS A 278 -22.57 -11.18 -14.54
N ILE A 279 -21.55 -10.94 -15.35
CA ILE A 279 -21.05 -11.91 -16.34
C ILE A 279 -19.97 -12.79 -15.70
N ILE A 280 -19.04 -12.14 -14.98
CA ILE A 280 -18.00 -12.79 -14.19
C ILE A 280 -18.07 -12.32 -12.74
N HIS A 281 -17.54 -13.10 -11.82
CA HIS A 281 -17.37 -12.70 -10.44
C HIS A 281 -16.08 -13.27 -9.85
N HIS A 282 -15.60 -12.65 -8.78
CA HIS A 282 -14.50 -13.21 -8.00
C HIS A 282 -15.00 -14.47 -7.29
N VAL A 283 -14.22 -15.54 -7.27
CA VAL A 283 -14.70 -16.85 -6.77
C VAL A 283 -15.13 -16.82 -5.29
N GLU A 284 -14.63 -15.87 -4.49
CA GLU A 284 -15.09 -15.63 -3.11
C GLU A 284 -15.92 -14.35 -2.92
N ASP A 285 -16.33 -13.67 -4.01
CA ASP A 285 -17.12 -12.41 -4.04
C ASP A 285 -16.60 -11.23 -3.20
N GLN A 286 -15.34 -11.28 -2.77
CA GLN A 286 -14.72 -10.26 -1.93
C GLN A 286 -14.11 -9.08 -2.71
N HIS A 287 -13.98 -9.18 -4.04
CA HIS A 287 -13.19 -8.23 -4.83
C HIS A 287 -13.84 -7.89 -6.17
N SER A 288 -13.79 -6.62 -6.53
CA SER A 288 -13.95 -6.17 -7.92
C SER A 288 -12.85 -6.75 -8.82
N PHE A 289 -13.02 -6.66 -10.14
CA PHE A 289 -11.99 -7.11 -11.07
C PHE A 289 -10.67 -6.34 -10.90
N LYS A 290 -9.56 -7.06 -10.78
CA LYS A 290 -8.21 -6.53 -10.58
C LYS A 290 -7.18 -7.31 -11.39
N ASP A 291 -6.15 -6.60 -11.85
CA ASP A 291 -4.97 -7.20 -12.46
C ASP A 291 -4.08 -7.83 -11.39
N GLY A 292 -4.25 -9.13 -11.17
CA GLY A 292 -3.50 -9.86 -10.16
C GLY A 292 -3.80 -11.36 -10.16
N TYR A 293 -3.14 -12.07 -9.24
CA TYR A 293 -3.35 -13.51 -9.03
C TYR A 293 -4.61 -13.76 -8.18
N LEU A 294 -5.76 -13.35 -8.70
CA LEU A 294 -7.09 -13.56 -8.13
C LEU A 294 -7.89 -14.44 -9.08
N PHE A 295 -8.74 -15.30 -8.52
CA PHE A 295 -9.56 -16.21 -9.30
C PHE A 295 -10.93 -15.61 -9.56
N TYR A 296 -11.32 -15.65 -10.83
CA TYR A 296 -12.64 -15.24 -11.30
C TYR A 296 -13.31 -16.41 -12.00
N ARG A 297 -14.64 -16.37 -12.06
CA ARG A 297 -15.49 -17.38 -12.69
C ARG A 297 -16.61 -16.69 -13.44
N PHE A 298 -17.10 -17.31 -14.52
CA PHE A 298 -18.34 -16.88 -15.17
C PHE A 298 -19.55 -17.33 -14.35
N TYR A 299 -20.54 -16.46 -14.15
CA TYR A 299 -21.78 -16.82 -13.45
C TYR A 299 -22.50 -18.03 -14.09
N GLN A 300 -22.34 -18.22 -15.40
CA GLN A 300 -22.90 -19.37 -16.11
C GLN A 300 -22.27 -20.72 -15.72
N ASP A 301 -21.08 -20.73 -15.13
CA ASP A 301 -20.35 -21.94 -14.73
C ASP A 301 -20.52 -22.26 -13.23
N GLU A 302 -21.43 -21.55 -12.56
CA GLU A 302 -21.79 -21.76 -11.16
C GLU A 302 -22.77 -22.95 -11.04
N GLU A 303 -22.26 -24.16 -10.80
CA GLU A 303 -23.09 -25.32 -10.47
C GLU A 303 -23.59 -25.23 -9.02
N GLY A 304 -24.82 -24.72 -8.86
CA GLY A 304 -25.55 -24.70 -7.60
C GLY A 304 -26.71 -23.71 -7.59
N GLY A 305 -27.71 -23.95 -8.44
CA GLY A 305 -28.86 -23.08 -8.62
C GLY A 305 -29.56 -22.66 -7.33
N ILE A 306 -30.02 -21.41 -7.34
CA ILE A 306 -31.15 -20.94 -6.55
C ILE A 306 -32.31 -21.93 -6.80
N LYS A 307 -32.61 -22.78 -5.81
CA LYS A 307 -33.94 -23.37 -5.71
C LYS A 307 -34.80 -22.36 -4.95
N ASN A 308 -35.90 -21.97 -5.61
CA ASN A 308 -37.02 -21.21 -5.05
C ASN A 308 -37.46 -21.73 -3.69
#